data_AF-A0A9E4J0M3-F1
#
_entry.id   AF-A0A9E4J0M3-F1
#
_cell.length_a   1.000
_cell.length_b   1.000
_cell.length_c   1.000
_cell.angle_alpha   90.00
_cell.angle_beta   90.00
_cell.angle_gamma   90.00
#
_symmetry.space_group_name_H-M   'P 1'
#
loop_
_entity.id
_entity.type
_entity.pdbx_description
1 polymer ?
#
loop_
_entity_poly.entity_id
_entity_poly.type
_entity_poly.pdbx_seq_one_letter_code
_entity_poly.pdbx_strand_id
1 'polypeptide(L)'
;MPASASDYPAGRKGYLAWRRAAALEHARLAAAVLRDAGYRREKIERVQNLVLKRAGRSSPQDAQTLEDAACLVFLERDLEVLAERLGAEKTTEVLARTWPKMSDAGREAAAGLELKPELRKLVAQAADAVSGS
;
A
#
# COMPACT_ATOMS: atom_id res chain seq x y z
N MET A 1 18.01 1.98 16.71
CA MET A 1 17.74 1.73 15.28
C MET A 1 16.61 0.71 15.19
N PRO A 2 15.55 0.93 14.39
CA PRO A 2 14.53 -0.10 14.20
C PRO A 2 15.14 -1.33 13.51
N ALA A 3 14.63 -2.51 13.83
CA ALA A 3 15.12 -3.77 13.25
C ALA A 3 14.91 -3.77 11.73
N SER A 4 15.98 -4.08 11.01
CA SER A 4 16.04 -4.23 9.57
C SER A 4 15.53 -5.62 9.15
N ALA A 5 15.13 -5.77 7.88
CA ALA A 5 14.66 -7.07 7.38
C ALA A 5 15.74 -8.17 7.48
N SER A 6 17.02 -7.78 7.47
CA SER A 6 18.19 -8.63 7.65
C SER A 6 18.36 -9.18 9.07
N ASP A 7 17.68 -8.60 10.07
CA ASP A 7 17.76 -9.05 11.47
C ASP A 7 16.85 -10.27 11.75
N TYR A 8 16.13 -10.76 10.74
CA TYR A 8 15.19 -11.87 10.84
C TYR A 8 15.65 -13.06 9.99
N PRO A 9 15.31 -14.31 10.38
CA PRO A 9 15.67 -15.50 9.60
C PRO A 9 15.20 -15.41 8.15
N ALA A 10 16.03 -15.87 7.21
CA ALA A 10 15.67 -15.90 5.80
C ALA A 10 14.37 -16.71 5.55
N GLY A 11 13.65 -16.31 4.50
CA GLY A 11 12.42 -16.97 4.08
C GLY A 11 11.14 -16.33 4.62
N ARG A 12 10.00 -16.89 4.21
CA ARG A 12 8.67 -16.30 4.41
C ARG A 12 8.36 -16.01 5.89
N LYS A 13 8.75 -16.91 6.80
CA LYS A 13 8.44 -16.77 8.23
C LYS A 13 9.14 -15.56 8.85
N GLY A 14 10.43 -15.35 8.59
CA GLY A 14 11.15 -14.21 9.11
C GLY A 14 10.71 -12.89 8.48
N TYR A 15 10.43 -12.87 7.17
CA TYR A 15 9.84 -11.70 6.51
C TYR A 15 8.50 -11.28 7.13
N LEU A 16 7.60 -12.24 7.39
CA LEU A 16 6.32 -11.95 8.04
C LEU A 16 6.49 -11.47 9.48
N ALA A 17 7.46 -12.03 10.22
CA ALA A 17 7.79 -11.58 11.58
C ALA A 17 8.33 -10.15 11.59
N TRP A 18 9.27 -9.84 10.68
CA TRP A 18 9.80 -8.49 10.48
C TRP A 18 8.68 -7.51 10.15
N ARG A 19 7.84 -7.82 9.15
CA ARG A 19 6.70 -6.95 8.77
C ARG A 19 5.78 -6.66 9.95
N ARG A 20 5.51 -7.65 10.79
CA ARG A 20 4.67 -7.47 11.99
C ARG A 20 5.35 -6.55 13.01
N ALA A 21 6.65 -6.74 13.25
CA ALA A 21 7.42 -5.89 14.16
C ALA A 21 7.51 -4.44 13.65
N ALA A 22 7.79 -4.25 12.36
CA ALA A 22 7.82 -2.94 11.72
C ALA A 22 6.48 -2.20 11.84
N ALA A 23 5.35 -2.89 11.60
CA ALA A 23 4.02 -2.30 11.77
C ALA A 23 3.75 -1.85 13.23
N LEU A 24 4.20 -2.63 14.21
CA LEU A 24 4.08 -2.27 15.63
C LEU A 24 4.91 -1.02 15.96
N GLU A 25 6.16 -0.95 15.49
CA GLU A 25 7.02 0.20 15.74
C GLU A 25 6.48 1.46 15.04
N HIS A 26 6.01 1.35 13.79
CA HIS A 26 5.38 2.48 13.10
C HIS A 26 4.12 2.98 13.82
N ALA A 27 3.28 2.07 14.35
CA ALA A 27 2.12 2.46 15.14
C ALA A 27 2.52 3.16 16.46
N ARG A 28 3.63 2.73 17.09
CA ARG A 28 4.18 3.39 18.28
C ARG A 28 4.68 4.79 17.96
N LEU A 29 5.46 4.95 16.90
CA LEU A 29 6.01 6.23 16.46
C LEU A 29 4.91 7.22 16.05
N ALA A 30 3.93 6.77 15.25
CA ALA A 30 2.79 7.60 14.85
C ALA A 30 2.01 8.09 16.08
N ALA A 31 1.80 7.23 17.08
CA ALA A 31 1.12 7.63 18.31
C ALA A 31 1.92 8.63 19.16
N ALA A 32 3.25 8.53 19.18
CA ALA A 32 4.10 9.51 19.85
C ALA A 32 3.97 10.88 19.18
N VAL A 33 4.16 10.95 17.85
CA VAL A 33 4.03 12.19 17.07
C VAL A 33 2.66 12.85 17.27
N LEU A 34 1.58 12.06 17.19
CA LEU A 34 0.22 12.60 17.36
C LEU A 34 -0.04 13.09 18.79
N ARG A 35 0.53 12.44 19.80
CA ARG A 35 0.42 12.88 21.18
C ARG A 35 1.15 14.20 21.40
N ASP A 36 2.36 14.32 20.86
CA ASP A 36 3.17 15.54 20.95
C ASP A 36 2.49 16.71 20.22
N ALA A 37 1.74 16.42 19.15
CA ALA A 37 0.90 17.37 18.44
C ALA A 37 -0.45 17.69 19.13
N GLY A 38 -0.74 17.10 20.30
CA GLY A 38 -1.94 17.40 21.10
C GLY A 38 -3.22 16.68 20.65
N TYR A 39 -3.13 15.62 19.84
CA TYR A 39 -4.32 14.85 19.46
C TYR A 39 -4.88 14.02 20.60
N ARG A 40 -6.22 13.90 20.64
CA ARG A 40 -6.94 13.08 21.62
C ARG A 40 -6.69 11.58 21.41
N ARG A 41 -6.80 10.81 22.50
CA ARG A 41 -6.54 9.37 22.53
C ARG A 41 -7.32 8.59 21.47
N GLU A 42 -8.58 8.91 21.26
CA GLU A 42 -9.46 8.20 20.32
C GLU A 42 -8.93 8.31 18.88
N LYS A 43 -8.39 9.49 18.52
CA LYS A 43 -7.80 9.71 17.19
C LYS A 43 -6.45 8.99 17.05
N ILE A 44 -5.65 8.95 18.11
CA ILE A 44 -4.40 8.20 18.14
C ILE A 44 -4.67 6.70 17.95
N GLU A 45 -5.60 6.12 18.71
CA GLU A 45 -5.97 4.70 18.62
C GLU A 45 -6.48 4.34 17.22
N ARG A 46 -7.29 5.21 16.60
CA ARG A 46 -7.76 5.05 15.22
C ARG A 46 -6.59 4.97 14.23
N VAL A 47 -5.62 5.89 14.32
CA VAL A 47 -4.42 5.87 13.46
C VAL A 47 -3.57 4.61 13.69
N GLN A 48 -3.36 4.21 14.95
CA GLN A 48 -2.63 2.97 15.24
C GLN A 48 -3.31 1.75 14.62
N ASN A 49 -4.64 1.67 14.69
CA ASN A 49 -5.39 0.58 14.08
C ASN A 49 -5.29 0.57 12.55
N LEU A 50 -5.21 1.74 11.91
CA LEU A 50 -4.97 1.85 10.46
C LEU A 50 -3.57 1.34 10.09
N VAL A 51 -2.52 1.82 10.78
CA VAL A 51 -1.13 1.38 10.55
C VAL A 51 -0.96 -0.13 10.74
N LEU A 52 -1.63 -0.70 11.74
CA LEU A 52 -1.60 -2.13 12.03
C LEU A 52 -2.50 -2.96 11.09
N LYS A 53 -3.19 -2.32 10.13
CA LYS A 53 -4.20 -2.94 9.26
C LYS A 53 -5.29 -3.70 10.05
N ARG A 54 -5.66 -3.19 11.23
CA ARG A 54 -6.72 -3.73 12.10
C ARG A 54 -8.05 -2.99 11.96
N ALA A 55 -8.03 -1.83 11.30
CA ALA A 55 -9.20 -0.96 11.13
C ALA A 55 -10.31 -1.54 10.24
N GLY A 56 -10.06 -2.64 9.49
CA GLY A 56 -10.93 -3.09 8.39
C GLY A 56 -12.44 -3.15 8.70
N ARG A 57 -12.85 -3.68 9.87
CA ARG A 57 -14.28 -3.72 10.24
C ARG A 57 -14.78 -2.48 10.98
N SER A 58 -13.90 -1.79 11.71
CA SER A 58 -14.29 -0.66 12.57
C SER A 58 -14.24 0.69 11.87
N SER A 59 -13.49 0.80 10.76
CA SER A 59 -13.34 2.02 9.96
C SER A 59 -13.03 1.65 8.51
N PRO A 60 -13.96 1.00 7.79
CA PRO A 60 -13.74 0.49 6.44
C PRO A 60 -13.37 1.58 5.44
N GLN A 61 -13.96 2.79 5.57
CA GLN A 61 -13.69 3.92 4.68
C GLN A 61 -12.24 4.40 4.79
N ASP A 62 -11.73 4.63 6.00
CA ASP A 62 -10.34 5.03 6.19
C ASP A 62 -9.34 3.97 5.72
N ALA A 63 -9.65 2.70 5.98
CA ALA A 63 -8.82 1.59 5.54
C ALA A 63 -8.75 1.56 4.02
N GLN A 64 -9.88 1.81 3.33
CA GLN A 64 -9.94 1.92 1.89
C GLN A 64 -9.17 3.13 1.37
N THR A 65 -9.35 4.32 1.96
CA THR A 65 -8.60 5.52 1.58
C THR A 65 -7.08 5.32 1.72
N LEU A 66 -6.64 4.64 2.77
CA LEU A 66 -5.23 4.33 2.97
C LEU A 66 -4.71 3.31 1.93
N GLU A 67 -5.50 2.31 1.58
CA GLU A 67 -5.13 1.34 0.55
C GLU A 67 -5.09 1.99 -0.84
N ASP A 68 -6.04 2.89 -1.16
CA ASP A 68 -6.04 3.67 -2.39
C ASP A 68 -4.78 4.54 -2.49
N ALA A 69 -4.47 5.28 -1.43
CA ALA A 69 -3.26 6.11 -1.37
C ALA A 69 -1.98 5.27 -1.54
N ALA A 70 -1.92 4.08 -0.92
CA ALA A 70 -0.78 3.18 -1.06
C ALA A 70 -0.64 2.66 -2.50
N CYS A 71 -1.74 2.34 -3.17
CA CYS A 71 -1.73 1.89 -4.57
C CYS A 71 -1.31 3.02 -5.51
N LEU A 72 -1.81 4.25 -5.29
CA LEU A 72 -1.42 5.42 -6.09
C LEU A 72 0.07 5.74 -5.96
N VAL A 73 0.61 5.74 -4.74
CA VAL A 73 2.05 5.92 -4.52
C VAL A 73 2.86 4.85 -5.23
N PHE A 74 2.44 3.58 -5.16
CA PHE A 74 3.08 2.49 -5.89
C PHE A 74 3.08 2.73 -7.41
N LEU A 75 1.94 3.12 -7.99
CA LEU A 75 1.83 3.42 -9.42
C LEU A 75 2.75 4.58 -9.83
N GLU A 76 2.87 5.61 -8.99
CA GLU A 76 3.60 6.84 -9.29
C GLU A 76 5.11 6.75 -9.02
N ARG A 77 5.55 5.91 -8.07
CA ARG A 77 6.94 5.87 -7.59
C ARG A 77 7.67 4.57 -7.89
N ASP A 78 6.96 3.44 -7.88
CA ASP A 78 7.59 2.11 -7.92
C ASP A 78 7.33 1.36 -9.22
N LEU A 79 6.25 1.69 -9.94
CA LEU A 79 5.82 0.96 -11.13
C LEU A 79 6.88 0.89 -12.22
N GLU A 80 7.59 2.00 -12.47
CA GLU A 80 8.64 2.04 -13.48
C GLU A 80 9.77 1.07 -13.18
N VAL A 81 10.32 1.15 -11.97
CA VAL A 81 11.39 0.25 -11.49
C VAL A 81 10.93 -1.21 -11.50
N LEU A 82 9.66 -1.45 -11.15
CA LEU A 82 9.09 -2.79 -11.20
C LEU A 82 9.01 -3.31 -12.63
N ALA A 83 8.56 -2.47 -13.58
CA ALA A 83 8.44 -2.81 -14.99
C ALA A 83 9.79 -3.15 -15.62
N GLU A 84 10.83 -2.38 -15.30
CA GLU A 84 12.21 -2.65 -15.72
C GLU A 84 12.72 -3.98 -15.16
N ARG A 85 12.41 -4.29 -13.90
CA ARG A 85 12.90 -5.50 -13.24
C ARG A 85 12.17 -6.78 -13.68
N LEU A 86 10.85 -6.70 -13.88
CA LEU A 86 10.01 -7.88 -14.11
C LEU A 86 9.60 -8.07 -15.57
N GLY A 87 9.71 -7.02 -16.40
CA GLY A 87 9.15 -6.99 -17.75
C GLY A 87 7.64 -6.75 -17.76
N ALA A 88 7.11 -6.47 -18.95
CA ALA A 88 5.71 -6.08 -19.15
C ALA A 88 4.70 -7.12 -18.62
N GLU A 89 4.85 -8.39 -19.00
CA GLU A 89 3.89 -9.46 -18.68
C GLU A 89 3.68 -9.64 -17.16
N LYS A 90 4.78 -9.87 -16.42
CA LYS A 90 4.73 -10.01 -14.96
C LYS A 90 4.28 -8.74 -14.26
N THR A 91 4.58 -7.57 -14.83
CA THR A 91 4.12 -6.30 -14.27
C THR A 91 2.60 -6.16 -14.40
N THR A 92 2.04 -6.53 -15.56
CA THR A 92 0.59 -6.58 -15.77
C THR A 92 -0.09 -7.54 -14.79
N GLU A 93 0.50 -8.72 -14.51
CA GLU A 93 -0.03 -9.64 -13.48
C GLU A 93 -0.06 -9.01 -12.08
N VAL A 94 1.00 -8.28 -11.70
CA VAL A 94 1.05 -7.58 -10.41
C VAL A 94 0.00 -6.46 -10.36
N LEU A 95 -0.16 -5.71 -11.45
CA LEU A 95 -1.17 -4.67 -11.58
C LEU A 95 -2.59 -5.24 -11.51
N ALA A 96 -2.88 -6.36 -12.16
CA ALA A 96 -4.19 -7.03 -12.12
C ALA A 96 -4.57 -7.50 -10.71
N ARG A 97 -3.57 -7.76 -9.84
CA ARG A 97 -3.79 -8.06 -8.42
C ARG A 97 -3.89 -6.82 -7.53
N THR A 98 -3.46 -5.67 -8.05
CA THR A 98 -3.47 -4.38 -7.34
C THR A 98 -4.75 -3.61 -7.62
N TRP A 99 -5.20 -3.62 -8.88
CA TRP A 99 -6.40 -2.92 -9.34
C TRP A 99 -7.68 -3.22 -8.53
N PRO A 100 -7.99 -4.47 -8.15
CA PRO A 100 -9.20 -4.78 -7.37
C PRO A 100 -9.15 -4.28 -5.93
N LYS A 101 -7.98 -3.86 -5.42
CA LYS A 101 -7.85 -3.31 -4.06
C LYS A 101 -8.23 -1.84 -3.99
N MET A 102 -8.26 -1.16 -5.12
CA MET A 102 -8.57 0.25 -5.21
C MET A 102 -10.09 0.47 -5.29
N SER A 103 -10.57 1.50 -4.62
CA SER A 103 -11.94 1.99 -4.81
C SER A 103 -12.10 2.62 -6.19
N ASP A 104 -13.34 2.92 -6.59
CA ASP A 104 -13.59 3.60 -7.86
C ASP A 104 -12.97 5.01 -7.88
N ALA A 105 -12.99 5.72 -6.75
CA ALA A 105 -12.30 7.01 -6.60
C ALA A 105 -10.77 6.85 -6.70
N GLY A 106 -10.21 5.78 -6.15
CA GLY A 106 -8.80 5.46 -6.30
C GLY A 106 -8.43 5.19 -7.77
N ARG A 107 -9.26 4.43 -8.49
CA ARG A 107 -9.07 4.12 -9.91
C ARG A 107 -9.19 5.36 -10.80
N GLU A 108 -10.12 6.25 -10.49
CA GLU A 108 -10.24 7.56 -11.15
C GLU A 108 -8.99 8.42 -10.90
N ALA A 109 -8.51 8.49 -9.66
CA ALA A 109 -7.29 9.22 -9.34
C ALA A 109 -6.06 8.65 -10.06
N ALA A 110 -6.00 7.33 -10.27
CA ALA A 110 -4.91 6.68 -11.01
C ALA A 110 -4.85 7.14 -12.48
N ALA A 111 -6.00 7.45 -13.10
CA ALA A 111 -6.05 7.96 -14.47
C ALA A 111 -5.42 9.35 -14.61
N GLY A 112 -5.41 10.13 -13.53
CA GLY A 112 -4.79 11.45 -13.44
C GLY A 112 -3.26 11.43 -13.23
N LEU A 113 -2.66 10.27 -12.98
CA LEU A 113 -1.21 10.17 -12.74
C LEU A 113 -0.41 10.43 -14.02
N GLU A 114 0.67 11.21 -13.90
CA GLU A 114 1.65 11.41 -14.96
C GLU A 114 2.56 10.18 -15.07
N LEU A 115 2.12 9.21 -15.87
CA LEU A 115 2.87 7.99 -16.16
C LEU A 115 3.40 8.03 -17.59
N LYS A 116 4.58 7.42 -17.80
CA LYS A 116 5.11 7.17 -19.15
C LYS A 116 4.07 6.39 -19.98
N PRO A 117 3.96 6.64 -21.30
CA PRO A 117 2.96 5.98 -22.15
C PRO A 117 2.95 4.46 -22.03
N GLU A 118 4.12 3.84 -21.96
CA GLU A 118 4.24 2.38 -21.83
C GLU A 118 3.70 1.86 -20.49
N LEU A 119 3.95 2.56 -19.38
CA LEU A 119 3.42 2.18 -18.07
C LEU A 119 1.91 2.36 -18.02
N ARG A 120 1.40 3.46 -18.59
CA ARG A 120 -0.04 3.71 -18.71
C ARG A 120 -0.74 2.60 -19.49
N LYS A 121 -0.10 2.07 -20.55
CA LYS A 121 -0.60 0.92 -21.30
C LYS A 121 -0.71 -0.34 -20.44
N LEU A 122 0.28 -0.63 -19.59
CA LEU A 122 0.24 -1.78 -18.67
C LEU A 122 -0.90 -1.65 -17.66
N VAL A 123 -1.13 -0.44 -17.12
CA VAL A 123 -2.24 -0.18 -16.19
C VAL A 123 -3.59 -0.39 -16.88
N ALA A 124 -3.76 0.10 -18.11
CA ALA A 124 -4.99 -0.12 -18.87
C ALA A 124 -5.24 -1.61 -19.16
N GLN A 125 -4.21 -2.34 -19.61
CA GLN A 125 -4.31 -3.79 -19.85
C GLN A 125 -4.72 -4.56 -18.58
N ALA A 126 -4.16 -4.18 -17.43
CA ALA A 126 -4.52 -4.80 -16.15
C ALA A 126 -5.96 -4.48 -15.75
N ALA A 127 -6.43 -3.26 -15.98
CA ALA A 127 -7.80 -2.84 -15.68
C ALA A 127 -8.83 -3.59 -16.55
N ASP A 128 -8.54 -3.77 -17.84
CA ASP A 128 -9.40 -4.50 -18.78
C ASP A 128 -9.48 -6.00 -18.42
N ALA A 129 -8.35 -6.61 -18.06
CA ALA A 129 -8.30 -8.02 -17.65
C ALA A 129 -9.14 -8.31 -16.40
N VAL A 130 -9.27 -7.34 -15.49
CA VAL A 130 -10.11 -7.45 -14.29
C VAL A 130 -11.59 -7.19 -14.59
N SER A 131 -11.90 -6.36 -15.58
CA SER A 131 -13.28 -5.99 -15.93
C SER A 131 -13.96 -7.01 -16.86
N GLY A 132 -13.17 -7.79 -17.59
CA GLY A 132 -13.64 -8.84 -18.51
C GLY A 132 -13.72 -10.24 -17.90
N SER A 133 -13.49 -10.40 -16.59
CA SER A 133 -13.49 -11.68 -15.88
C SER A 133 -14.58 -11.75 -14.81
#